data_AF-A0A0E4CX25-F1
#
_entry.id   AF-A0A0E4CX25-F1
#
_cell.length_a   1.000
_cell.length_b   1.000
_cell.length_c   1.000
_cell.angle_alpha   90.00
_cell.angle_beta   90.00
_cell.angle_gamma   90.00
#
_symmetry.space_group_name_H-M   'P 1'
#
loop_
_entity.id
_entity.type
_entity.pdbx_description
1 polymer ?
#
loop_
_entity_poly.entity_id
_entity_poly.type
_entity_poly.pdbx_seq_one_letter_code
_entity_poly.pdbx_strand_id
1 'polypeptide(L)'
;MPLRANKAPANQLHIQDYLSSFYFGDFYTCGGLELKTRELLTLCIISALGGAEGQVKAHVLGNYNVGNDKETLIAAITHCLPYMGFPRTLNALSVRRKQGQMLGTNKASTQGGPG
;
A
#
# COMPACT_ATOMS: atom_id res chain seq x y z
N MET A 1 4.63 -13.46 -17.81
CA MET A 1 4.38 -14.61 -16.92
C MET A 1 3.60 -14.09 -15.72
N PRO A 2 2.35 -14.52 -15.46
CA PRO A 2 1.62 -14.03 -14.29
C PRO A 2 2.33 -14.52 -13.02
N LEU A 3 2.57 -13.61 -12.09
CA LEU A 3 3.15 -13.93 -10.79
C LEU A 3 2.10 -14.70 -9.98
N ARG A 4 2.02 -16.02 -10.18
CA ARG A 4 1.18 -16.89 -9.35
C ARG A 4 1.75 -16.92 -7.94
N ALA A 5 1.18 -16.12 -7.04
CA ALA A 5 1.35 -16.34 -5.62
C ALA A 5 0.67 -17.69 -5.28
N ASN A 6 1.48 -18.74 -5.20
CA ASN A 6 1.09 -20.15 -5.05
C ASN A 6 0.47 -20.49 -3.67
N LYS A 7 -0.66 -19.84 -3.31
CA LYS A 7 -1.35 -20.06 -2.01
C LYS A 7 -2.88 -20.05 -2.08
N ALA A 8 -3.51 -19.68 -3.19
CA ALA A 8 -4.97 -19.67 -3.28
C ALA A 8 -5.55 -21.07 -3.56
N PRO A 9 -6.68 -21.46 -2.93
CA PRO A 9 -7.41 -22.68 -3.28
C PRO A 9 -7.72 -22.77 -4.77
N ALA A 10 -7.79 -23.99 -5.32
CA ALA A 10 -7.96 -24.22 -6.77
C ALA A 10 -9.20 -23.51 -7.36
N ASN A 11 -10.30 -23.46 -6.61
CA ASN A 11 -11.53 -22.78 -7.02
C ASN A 11 -11.47 -21.24 -6.93
N GLN A 12 -10.35 -20.65 -6.49
CA GLN A 12 -10.15 -19.20 -6.36
C GLN A 12 -9.00 -18.68 -7.23
N LEU A 13 -8.28 -19.56 -7.94
CA LEU A 13 -7.15 -19.18 -8.80
C LEU A 13 -7.54 -18.13 -9.86
N HIS A 14 -8.77 -18.23 -10.39
CA HIS A 14 -9.30 -17.27 -11.35
C HIS A 14 -9.30 -15.82 -10.81
N ILE A 15 -9.49 -15.62 -9.51
CA ILE A 15 -9.44 -14.28 -8.89
C ILE A 15 -8.02 -13.70 -8.92
N GLN A 16 -6.99 -14.53 -8.72
CA GLN A 16 -5.60 -14.10 -8.80
C GLN A 16 -5.19 -13.78 -10.23
N ASP A 17 -5.69 -14.58 -11.19
CA ASP A 17 -5.48 -14.34 -12.61
C ASP A 17 -6.18 -13.04 -13.06
N TYR A 18 -7.40 -12.77 -12.59
CA TYR A 18 -8.10 -11.49 -12.84
C TYR A 18 -7.35 -10.32 -12.23
N LEU A 19 -6.91 -10.42 -10.98
CA LEU A 19 -6.17 -9.35 -10.32
C LEU A 19 -4.86 -9.05 -11.06
N SER A 20 -4.12 -10.08 -11.46
CA SER A 20 -2.85 -9.91 -12.16
C SER A 20 -3.04 -9.35 -13.56
N SER A 21 -4.00 -9.87 -14.33
CA SER A 21 -4.26 -9.41 -15.70
C SER A 21 -4.83 -7.99 -15.73
N PHE A 22 -5.79 -7.66 -14.86
CA PHE A 22 -6.44 -6.35 -14.84
C PHE A 22 -5.49 -5.24 -14.37
N TYR A 23 -4.71 -5.48 -13.30
CA TYR A 23 -3.79 -4.46 -12.81
C TYR A 23 -2.53 -4.37 -13.69
N PHE A 24 -1.81 -5.47 -13.91
CA PHE A 24 -0.52 -5.41 -14.63
C PHE A 24 -0.66 -5.34 -16.16
N GLY A 25 -1.80 -5.76 -16.73
CA GLY A 25 -2.04 -5.70 -18.17
C GLY A 25 -2.51 -4.33 -18.67
N ASP A 26 -3.43 -3.68 -17.93
CA ASP A 26 -4.15 -2.49 -18.43
C ASP A 26 -3.87 -1.21 -17.61
N PHE A 27 -3.92 -1.28 -16.27
CA PHE A 27 -3.80 -0.07 -15.43
C PHE A 27 -2.36 0.41 -15.24
N TYR A 28 -1.39 -0.49 -15.15
CA TYR A 28 0.03 -0.11 -15.06
C TYR A 28 0.61 0.36 -16.41
N THR A 29 -0.01 -0.02 -17.52
CA THR A 29 0.43 0.31 -18.89
C THR A 29 -0.28 1.51 -19.49
N CYS A 30 -1.47 1.88 -19.00
CA CYS A 30 -2.15 3.12 -19.35
C CYS A 30 -1.20 4.31 -19.12
N GLY A 31 -0.94 5.20 -20.08
CA GLY A 31 0.02 6.31 -19.93
C GLY A 31 -0.48 7.47 -19.07
N GLY A 32 0.27 8.57 -18.99
CA GLY A 32 -0.21 9.88 -18.50
C GLY A 32 0.09 10.24 -17.04
N LEU A 33 0.19 9.26 -16.12
CA LEU A 33 0.61 9.50 -14.73
C LEU A 33 1.85 8.69 -14.36
N GLU A 34 2.74 9.24 -13.55
CA GLU A 34 3.87 8.50 -13.00
C GLU A 34 3.41 7.41 -12.02
N LEU A 35 4.21 6.36 -11.89
CA LEU A 35 3.91 5.24 -10.99
C LEU A 35 3.72 5.71 -9.53
N LYS A 36 4.54 6.68 -9.07
CA LYS A 36 4.40 7.32 -7.76
C LYS A 36 3.01 7.92 -7.55
N THR A 37 2.51 8.66 -8.54
CA THR A 37 1.20 9.32 -8.47
C THR A 37 0.07 8.31 -8.45
N ARG A 38 0.17 7.25 -9.25
CA ARG A 38 -0.84 6.18 -9.28
C ARG A 38 -0.95 5.46 -7.95
N GLU A 39 0.19 5.08 -7.37
CA GLU A 39 0.23 4.38 -6.09
C GLU A 39 -0.33 5.25 -4.95
N LEU A 40 -0.08 6.56 -5.01
CA LEU A 40 -0.63 7.54 -4.06
C LEU A 40 -2.16 7.67 -4.23
N LEU A 41 -2.66 7.76 -5.46
CA LEU A 41 -4.09 7.82 -5.75
C LEU A 41 -4.81 6.54 -5.30
N THR A 42 -4.24 5.37 -5.59
CA THR A 42 -4.78 4.08 -5.15
C THR A 42 -4.93 4.07 -3.63
N LEU A 43 -3.91 4.50 -2.89
CA LEU A 43 -3.97 4.61 -1.42
C LEU A 43 -5.11 5.54 -0.96
N CYS A 44 -5.31 6.70 -1.59
CA CYS A 44 -6.40 7.61 -1.25
C CYS A 44 -7.77 6.97 -1.50
N ILE A 45 -7.97 6.33 -2.65
CA ILE A 45 -9.25 5.73 -3.03
C ILE A 45 -9.61 4.55 -2.12
N ILE A 46 -8.71 3.60 -1.88
CA ILE A 46 -8.99 2.46 -0.99
C ILE A 46 -9.25 2.92 0.45
N SER A 47 -8.57 3.99 0.89
CA SER A 47 -8.81 4.58 2.21
C SER A 47 -10.21 5.18 2.30
N ALA A 48 -10.68 5.83 1.23
CA ALA A 48 -12.03 6.38 1.14
C ALA A 48 -13.11 5.29 1.09
N LEU A 49 -12.89 4.17 0.39
CA LEU A 49 -13.83 3.05 0.31
C LEU A 49 -14.05 2.35 1.66
N GLY A 50 -13.01 2.26 2.49
CA GLY A 50 -13.00 1.61 3.81
C GLY A 50 -13.30 0.11 3.78
N GLY A 51 -13.12 -0.57 4.93
CA GLY A 51 -13.23 -2.04 5.01
C GLY A 51 -12.12 -2.79 4.24
N ALA A 52 -11.09 -2.06 3.83
CA ALA A 52 -9.97 -2.53 3.03
C ALA A 52 -8.62 -2.29 3.73
N GLU A 53 -8.58 -2.41 5.06
CA GLU A 53 -7.41 -2.07 5.88
C GLU A 53 -6.18 -2.91 5.52
N GLY A 54 -6.38 -4.14 5.04
CA GLY A 54 -5.31 -4.99 4.51
C GLY A 54 -4.67 -4.42 3.24
N GLN A 55 -5.49 -3.88 2.34
CA GLN A 55 -5.06 -3.23 1.11
C GLN A 55 -4.43 -1.87 1.41
N VAL A 56 -5.00 -1.08 2.32
CA VAL A 56 -4.39 0.18 2.79
C VAL A 56 -2.97 -0.08 3.31
N LYS A 57 -2.76 -1.14 4.11
CA LYS A 57 -1.42 -1.56 4.54
C LYS A 57 -0.49 -1.85 3.35
N ALA A 58 -0.96 -2.65 2.40
CA ALA A 58 -0.15 -3.04 1.24
C ALA A 58 0.28 -1.82 0.42
N HIS A 59 -0.63 -0.88 0.15
CA HIS A 59 -0.35 0.32 -0.65
C HIS A 59 0.43 1.41 0.10
N VAL A 60 0.40 1.45 1.43
CA VAL A 60 1.35 2.28 2.19
C VAL A 60 2.79 1.79 1.94
N LEU A 61 3.02 0.47 1.97
CA LEU A 61 4.34 -0.10 1.64
C LEU A 61 4.70 0.09 0.17
N GLY A 62 3.73 -0.13 -0.73
CA GLY A 62 3.89 0.12 -2.17
C GLY A 62 4.35 1.55 -2.44
N ASN A 63 3.72 2.53 -1.79
CA ASN A 63 4.09 3.94 -1.88
C ASN A 63 5.56 4.21 -1.49
N TYR A 64 6.05 3.61 -0.40
CA TYR A 64 7.45 3.74 -0.02
C TYR A 64 8.40 3.10 -1.05
N ASN A 65 8.03 1.94 -1.59
CA ASN A 65 8.84 1.24 -2.59
C ASN A 65 8.95 1.99 -3.92
N VAL A 66 7.89 2.72 -4.31
CA VAL A 66 7.93 3.60 -5.49
C VAL A 66 8.57 4.96 -5.19
N GLY A 67 8.95 5.22 -3.94
CA GLY A 67 9.73 6.37 -3.49
C GLY A 67 8.93 7.58 -3.01
N ASN A 68 7.63 7.42 -2.70
CA ASN A 68 6.88 8.44 -1.95
C ASN A 68 7.30 8.39 -0.48
N ASP A 69 7.30 9.53 0.19
CA ASP A 69 7.67 9.63 1.60
C ASP A 69 6.46 9.71 2.53
N LYS A 70 6.76 9.69 3.83
CA LYS A 70 5.74 9.66 4.88
C LYS A 70 4.91 10.94 4.89
N GLU A 71 5.54 12.06 4.60
CA GLU A 71 4.99 13.41 4.58
C GLU A 71 3.98 13.55 3.44
N THR A 72 4.33 13.07 2.25
CA THR A 72 3.46 13.00 1.07
C THR A 72 2.20 12.18 1.37
N LEU A 73 2.36 11.03 2.02
CA LEU A 73 1.24 10.15 2.37
C LEU A 73 0.29 10.82 3.38
N ILE A 74 0.82 11.53 4.38
CA ILE A 74 -0.02 12.31 5.31
C ILE A 74 -0.76 13.39 4.54
N ALA A 75 -0.04 14.20 3.75
CA ALA A 75 -0.61 15.32 3.03
C ALA A 75 -1.76 14.88 2.12
N ALA A 76 -1.57 13.79 1.37
CA ALA A 76 -2.60 13.23 0.49
C ALA A 76 -3.85 12.76 1.27
N ILE A 77 -3.66 11.99 2.36
CA ILE A 77 -4.76 11.51 3.19
C ILE A 77 -5.48 12.67 3.91
N THR A 78 -4.73 13.66 4.39
CA THR A 78 -5.30 14.87 4.99
C THR A 78 -6.10 15.68 3.96
N HIS A 79 -5.63 15.78 2.72
CA HIS A 79 -6.37 16.45 1.66
C HIS A 79 -7.65 15.70 1.29
N CYS A 80 -7.68 14.38 1.49
CA CYS A 80 -8.88 13.57 1.29
C CYS A 80 -9.93 13.75 2.40
N LEU A 81 -9.57 14.31 3.57
CA LEU A 81 -10.43 14.42 4.74
C LEU A 81 -11.82 15.01 4.46
N PRO A 82 -11.98 16.08 3.66
CA PRO A 82 -13.31 16.65 3.36
C PRO A 82 -14.21 15.68 2.58
N TYR A 83 -13.63 14.74 1.82
CA TYR A 83 -14.37 13.84 0.93
C TYR A 83 -14.69 12.48 1.59
N MET A 84 -13.83 11.99 2.49
CA MET A 84 -13.99 10.68 3.15
C MET A 84 -14.33 10.76 4.64
N GLY A 85 -14.27 11.95 5.24
CA GLY A 85 -14.59 12.19 6.64
C GLY A 85 -13.54 11.69 7.64
N PHE A 86 -13.69 12.14 8.90
CA PHE A 86 -12.75 11.82 9.98
C PHE A 86 -12.56 10.33 10.26
N PRO A 87 -13.62 9.48 10.36
CA PRO A 87 -13.43 8.09 10.75
C PRO A 87 -12.48 7.32 9.82
N ARG A 88 -12.67 7.47 8.51
CA ARG A 88 -11.86 6.79 7.50
C ARG A 88 -10.45 7.37 7.43
N THR A 89 -10.33 8.69 7.59
CA THR A 89 -9.03 9.37 7.58
C THR A 89 -8.16 8.88 8.75
N LEU A 90 -8.75 8.79 9.95
CA LEU A 90 -8.05 8.31 11.14
C LEU A 90 -7.66 6.82 11.01
N ASN A 91 -8.52 5.99 10.40
CA ASN A 91 -8.18 4.59 10.12
C ASN A 91 -6.97 4.47 9.20
N ALA A 92 -6.93 5.23 8.09
CA ALA A 92 -5.81 5.24 7.16
C ALA A 92 -4.49 5.68 7.85
N LEU A 93 -4.55 6.73 8.67
CA LEU A 93 -3.39 7.20 9.44
C LEU A 93 -2.93 6.20 10.51
N SER A 94 -3.85 5.47 11.13
CA SER A 94 -3.57 4.44 12.14
C SER A 94 -2.89 3.19 11.55
N VAL A 95 -3.36 2.75 10.38
CA VAL A 95 -2.76 1.65 9.62
C VAL A 95 -1.27 1.89 9.38
N ARG A 96 -0.92 3.11 8.95
CA ARG A 96 0.47 3.54 8.76
C ARG A 96 1.28 3.52 10.07
N ARG A 97 0.71 4.00 11.19
CA ARG A 97 1.42 4.01 12.49
C ARG A 97 1.86 2.60 12.91
N LYS A 98 0.97 1.61 12.73
CA LYS A 98 1.28 0.20 13.04
C LYS A 98 2.42 -0.33 12.16
N GLN A 99 2.52 0.10 10.91
CA GLN A 99 3.63 -0.29 10.02
C GLN A 99 4.94 0.41 10.34
N GLY A 100 4.92 1.70 10.70
CA GLY A 100 6.12 2.42 11.15
C GLY A 100 6.76 1.79 12.39
N GLN A 101 5.94 1.22 13.28
CA GLN A 101 6.42 0.42 14.41
C GLN A 101 7.03 -0.91 13.97
N MET A 102 6.43 -1.62 13.01
CA MET A 102 6.96 -2.89 12.47
C MET A 102 8.28 -2.73 11.70
N LEU A 103 8.48 -1.61 11.00
CA LEU A 103 9.74 -1.32 10.30
C LEU A 103 10.84 -0.77 11.23
N GLY A 104 10.47 -0.28 12.42
CA GLY A 104 11.37 0.30 13.42
C GLY A 104 12.02 -0.70 14.38
N THR A 105 11.67 -1.99 14.34
CA THR A 105 12.15 -3.00 15.31
C THR A 105 13.37 -3.82 14.87
N ASN A 106 14.00 -3.53 13.72
CA ASN A 106 15.19 -4.26 13.24
C ASN A 106 16.50 -3.43 13.26
N LYS A 107 16.71 -2.62 14.30
CA LYS A 107 18.05 -2.05 14.60
C LYS A 107 18.38 -2.10 16.10
N ALA A 108 18.58 -3.32 16.59
CA ALA A 108 19.42 -3.67 17.75
C ALA A 108 19.50 -5.21 17.73
N SER A 109 20.57 -5.85 17.26
CA SER A 109 21.86 -5.95 17.96
C SER A 109 22.96 -6.47 17.02
N THR A 110 24.02 -5.68 16.84
CA THR A 110 25.39 -6.18 16.61
C THR A 110 26.37 -5.15 17.17
N GLN A 111 26.53 -5.18 18.49
CA GLN A 111 27.75 -4.78 19.18
C GLN A 111 28.09 -5.97 20.08
N GLY A 112 29.30 -6.51 20.17
CA GLY A 112 30.57 -6.21 19.54
C GLY A 112 31.57 -7.29 19.99
N GLY A 113 32.49 -7.62 19.10
CA GLY A 113 33.73 -8.36 19.34
C GLY A 113 34.64 -8.06 18.16
N PRO A 114 35.97 -7.93 18.32
CA PRO A 114 36.80 -8.95 18.96
C PRO A 114 37.74 -8.40 20.05
N GLY A 115 38.40 -9.33 20.75
CA GLY A 115 39.39 -9.05 21.79
C GLY A 115 40.79 -8.71 21.27
#